data_AF-A0A3N5PKL5-F1
#
_entry.id   AF-A0A3N5PKL5-F1
#
_cell.length_a   1.000
_cell.length_b   1.000
_cell.length_c   1.000
_cell.angle_alpha   90.00
_cell.angle_beta   90.00
_cell.angle_gamma   90.00
#
_symmetry.space_group_name_H-M   'P 1'
#
loop_
_entity.id
_entity.type
_entity.pdbx_description
1 polymer ?
#
loop_
_entity_poly.entity_id
_entity_poly.type
_entity_poly.pdbx_seq_one_letter_code
_entity_poly.pdbx_strand_id
1 'polypeptide(L)' 'HLSCAVVPQPEHNRLYCPCHEGAFDLRSGRPIAGPPNRPLTRVVLDLRGTDIYANGVELRTV' A
#
# COMPACT_ATOMS: atom_id res chain seq x y z
N HIS A 1 -1.11 -0.86 -10.81
CA HIS A 1 -0.40 -0.22 -11.94
C HIS A 1 0.90 -0.98 -12.19
N LEU A 2 0.98 -1.68 -13.34
CA LEU A 2 2.04 -2.56 -13.90
C LEU A 2 2.93 -3.39 -12.95
N SER A 3 2.51 -3.59 -11.71
CA SER A 3 3.19 -4.40 -10.70
C SER A 3 4.60 -3.92 -10.30
N CYS A 4 4.95 -2.66 -10.58
CA CYS A 4 6.15 -2.04 -10.00
C CYS A 4 6.05 -2.03 -8.46
N ALA A 5 7.18 -2.28 -7.79
CA ALA A 5 7.29 -2.07 -6.35
C ALA A 5 7.11 -0.58 -6.02
N VAL A 6 6.49 -0.31 -4.87
CA VAL A 6 6.39 1.04 -4.29
C VAL A 6 7.46 1.26 -3.24
N VAL A 7 7.90 2.50 -3.09
CA VAL A 7 8.89 2.94 -2.11
C VAL A 7 8.16 3.72 -1.01
N PRO A 8 8.27 3.32 0.27
CA PRO A 8 7.75 4.11 1.37
C PRO A 8 8.45 5.47 1.47
N GLN A 9 7.67 6.54 1.62
CA GLN A 9 8.14 7.91 1.87
C GLN A 9 7.33 8.49 3.05
N PRO A 10 7.66 8.09 4.30
CA PRO A 10 6.89 8.47 5.49
C PRO A 10 6.80 9.98 5.72
N GLU A 11 7.87 10.71 5.44
CA GLU A 11 7.94 12.17 5.52
C GLU A 11 6.98 12.88 4.56
N HIS A 12 6.53 12.18 3.50
CA HIS A 12 5.55 12.65 2.54
C HIS A 12 4.16 11.98 2.71
N ASN A 13 3.97 11.17 3.76
CA ASN A 13 2.75 10.38 4.01
C ASN A 13 2.30 9.54 2.80
N ARG A 14 3.25 8.99 2.02
CA ARG A 14 2.90 8.22 0.81
C ARG A 14 3.75 6.98 0.59
N LEU A 15 3.22 6.09 -0.24
CA LEU A 15 3.93 5.01 -0.92
C LEU A 15 4.07 5.42 -2.40
N TYR A 16 5.30 5.56 -2.89
CA TYR A 16 5.58 6.13 -4.22
C TYR A 16 6.04 5.07 -5.22
N CYS A 17 5.44 5.06 -6.41
CA CYS A 17 5.80 4.22 -7.54
C CYS A 17 6.60 5.06 -8.57
N PRO A 18 7.91 4.86 -8.72
CA PRO A 18 8.74 5.71 -9.57
C PRO A 18 8.52 5.51 -11.08
N CYS A 19 7.86 4.41 -11.49
CA CYS A 19 7.71 4.05 -12.90
C CYS A 19 6.90 5.08 -13.70
N HIS A 20 5.78 5.55 -13.15
CA HIS A 20 4.88 6.51 -13.80
C HIS A 20 4.25 7.43 -12.74
N GLU A 21 5.05 7.79 -11.75
CA GLU A 21 4.73 8.80 -10.72
C GLU A 21 3.42 8.49 -9.94
N GLY A 22 3.13 7.20 -9.73
CA GLY A 22 1.99 6.78 -8.93
C GLY A 22 2.25 7.01 -7.44
N ALA A 23 1.23 7.41 -6.69
CA ALA A 23 1.34 7.52 -5.24
C ALA A 23 0.09 6.98 -4.54
N PHE A 24 0.29 6.40 -3.36
CA PHE A 24 -0.78 5.94 -2.48
C PHE A 24 -0.62 6.58 -1.11
N ASP A 25 -1.72 6.92 -0.45
CA ASP A 25 -1.72 7.36 0.94
C ASP A 25 -1.14 6.27 1.84
N LEU A 26 -0.22 6.62 2.73
CA LEU A 26 0.54 5.66 3.53
C LEU A 26 -0.33 4.84 4.50
N ARG A 27 -1.45 5.41 4.98
CA ARG A 27 -2.31 4.77 6.00
C ARG A 27 -3.40 3.90 5.35
N SER A 28 -4.03 4.42 4.31
CA SER A 28 -5.19 3.80 3.66
C SER A 28 -4.82 3.00 2.42
N GLY A 29 -3.66 3.26 1.80
CA GLY A 29 -3.28 2.67 0.52
C GLY A 29 -4.12 3.16 -0.65
N ARG A 30 -4.97 4.19 -0.47
CA ARG A 30 -5.76 4.80 -1.54
C ARG A 30 -4.84 5.52 -2.52
N PRO A 31 -5.09 5.44 -3.84
CA PRO A 31 -4.32 6.20 -4.81
C PRO A 31 -4.56 7.69 -4.60
N ILE A 32 -3.49 8.48 -4.62
CA ILE A 32 -3.52 9.93 -4.46
C ILE A 32 -2.82 10.66 -5.61
N ALA A 33 -2.09 9.95 -6.47
CA ALA A 33 -1.50 10.50 -7.70
C ALA A 33 -1.21 9.40 -8.74
N GLY A 34 -1.09 9.83 -10.00
CA GLY A 34 -0.67 9.00 -11.13
C GLY A 34 -1.75 8.02 -11.63
N PRO A 35 -1.35 7.02 -12.44
CA PRO A 35 -2.27 6.08 -13.08
C PRO A 35 -3.09 5.11 -12.19
N PRO A 36 -2.67 4.73 -10.96
CA PRO A 36 -3.44 3.77 -10.16
C PRO A 36 -4.87 4.24 -9.85
N ASN A 37 -5.86 3.39 -10.09
CA ASN A 37 -7.29 3.69 -9.90
C ASN A 37 -7.97 2.89 -8.77
N ARG A 38 -7.21 2.04 -8.07
CA ARG A 38 -7.71 1.25 -6.93
C ARG A 38 -6.68 1.26 -5.79
N PRO A 39 -7.13 1.12 -4.53
CA PRO A 39 -6.22 1.03 -3.40
C PRO A 39 -5.29 -0.19 -3.48
N LEU A 40 -4.18 -0.11 -2.76
CA LEU A 40 -3.34 -1.29 -2.49
C LEU A 40 -4.11 -2.29 -1.62
N THR A 41 -3.92 -3.57 -1.92
CA THR A 41 -4.39 -4.67 -1.07
C THR A 41 -3.76 -4.55 0.31
N ARG A 42 -4.58 -4.69 1.37
CA ARG A 42 -4.07 -4.68 2.73
C ARG A 42 -3.67 -6.09 3.15
N VAL A 43 -2.48 -6.24 3.70
CA VAL A 43 -2.09 -7.46 4.41
C VAL A 43 -2.70 -7.41 5.81
N VAL A 44 -3.41 -8.47 6.18
CA VAL A 44 -3.95 -8.62 7.54
C VAL A 44 -2.85 -9.22 8.40
N LEU A 45 -2.60 -8.58 9.54
CA LEU A 45 -1.57 -8.97 10.49
C LEU A 45 -2.20 -9.45 11.79
N ASP A 46 -1.58 -10.45 12.40
CA ASP A 46 -1.96 -11.05 13.68
C ASP A 46 -0.76 -11.06 14.63
N LEU A 47 -0.99 -10.68 15.88
CA LEU A 47 0.02 -10.66 16.93
C LEU A 47 -0.13 -11.91 17.80
N ARG A 48 0.91 -12.74 17.85
CA ARG A 48 0.93 -13.97 18.66
C ARG A 48 2.12 -13.91 19.60
N GLY A 49 1.85 -13.46 20.83
CA GLY A 49 2.94 -13.14 21.77
C GLY A 49 3.76 -11.96 21.24
N THR A 50 5.03 -12.21 20.93
CA THR A 50 5.96 -11.22 20.34
C THR A 50 6.05 -11.30 18.82
N ASP A 51 5.42 -12.30 18.20
CA ASP A 51 5.56 -12.58 16.78
C ASP A 51 4.43 -11.92 15.97
N ILE A 52 4.78 -11.43 14.77
CA ILE A 52 3.84 -10.81 13.82
C ILE A 52 3.65 -11.77 12.63
N TYR A 53 2.41 -12.17 12.38
CA TYR A 53 2.04 -13.06 11.28
C TYR A 53 1.23 -12.31 10.23
N ALA A 54 1.54 -12.51 8.95
CA ALA A 54 0.62 -12.20 7.86
C ALA A 54 -0.35 -13.38 7.70
N ASN A 55 -1.64 -13.18 8.01
CA ASN A 55 -2.63 -14.25 8.05
C ASN A 55 -3.73 -14.12 6.99
N GLY A 56 -3.68 -13.08 6.16
CA GLY A 56 -4.65 -12.88 5.09
C GLY A 56 -4.41 -11.62 4.28
N VAL A 57 -5.26 -11.42 3.29
CA VAL A 57 -5.31 -10.20 2.47
C VAL A 57 -6.74 -9.69 2.36
N GLU A 58 -6.89 -8.38 2.49
CA GLU A 58 -8.16 -7.67 2.34
C GLU A 58 -8.10 -6.85 1.04
N LEU A 59 -8.90 -7.22 0.04
CA LEU A 59 -9.06 -6.44 -1.17
C LEU A 59 -9.87 -5.18 -0.84
N ARG A 60 -9.37 -4.04 -1.31
CA ARG A 60 -10.00 -2.74 -1.11
C ARG A 60 -10.49 -2.21 -2.45
N THR A 61 -11.75 -1.83 -2.51
CA THR A 61 -12.41 -1.34 -3.73
C THR A 61 -12.82 0.13 -3.64
N VAL A 62 -12.70 0.75 -2.47
CA VAL A 62 -13.06 2.15 -2.16
C VAL A 62 -12.02 2.82 -1.27
#